data_AF-A0A523QE82-F1
#
_entry.id   AF-A0A523QE82-F1
#
_cell.length_a   1.000
_cell.length_b   1.000
_cell.length_c   1.000
_cell.angle_alpha   90.00
_cell.angle_beta   90.00
_cell.angle_gamma   90.00
#
_symmetry.space_group_name_H-M   'P 1'
#
loop_
_entity.id
_entity.type
_entity.pdbx_description
1 polymer ?
#
loop_
_entity_poly.entity_id
_entity_poly.type
_entity_poly.pdbx_seq_one_letter_code
_entity_poly.pdbx_strand_id
1 'polypeptide(L)'
;GPTTSARLDRMQAEFVRRTGVRALVGKGGLGEEVAVELARLGCVYLAFTGGAAVLAAQAIEKVERVLWQDLGAAEALWVLRVRDFGPLVVAVDTKGNNLYLRQKR
;
A
#
# COMPACT_ATOMS: atom_id res chain seq x y z
N GLY A 1 -2.40 -10.34 -4.56
CA GLY A 1 -1.01 -9.90 -4.30
C GLY A 1 -0.87 -8.42 -4.58
N PRO A 2 0.19 -7.74 -4.11
CA PRO A 2 0.33 -6.29 -4.29
C PRO A 2 0.56 -5.92 -5.75
N THR A 3 0.19 -4.69 -6.09
CA THR A 3 0.46 -4.10 -7.41
C THR A 3 1.51 -2.98 -7.32
N THR A 4 2.02 -2.55 -8.47
CA THR A 4 3.05 -1.50 -8.56
C THR A 4 2.48 -0.14 -8.11
N SER A 5 2.97 0.38 -7.00
CA SER A 5 2.45 1.58 -6.32
C SER A 5 2.69 2.87 -7.10
N ALA A 6 3.81 2.95 -7.84
CA ALA A 6 4.18 4.11 -8.66
C ALA A 6 3.09 4.55 -9.66
N ARG A 7 2.18 3.64 -10.06
CA ARG A 7 1.05 3.97 -10.95
C ARG A 7 0.02 4.89 -10.31
N LEU A 8 0.00 4.96 -8.98
CA LEU A 8 -0.95 5.73 -8.19
C LEU A 8 -0.33 6.96 -7.54
N ASP A 9 0.98 7.20 -7.70
CA ASP A 9 1.74 8.24 -7.00
C ASP A 9 1.05 9.61 -6.99
N ARG A 10 0.49 10.04 -8.13
CA ARG A 10 -0.23 11.32 -8.28
C ARG A 10 -1.50 11.45 -7.42
N MET A 11 -2.04 10.35 -6.91
CA MET A 11 -3.31 10.30 -6.19
C MET A 11 -3.15 9.88 -4.72
N GLN A 12 -2.03 9.25 -4.34
CA GLN A 12 -1.90 8.65 -3.01
C GLN A 12 -1.97 9.67 -1.87
N ALA A 13 -1.22 10.78 -1.99
CA ALA A 13 -1.20 11.80 -0.93
C ALA A 13 -2.57 12.46 -0.73
N GLU A 14 -3.27 12.77 -1.82
CA GLU A 14 -4.62 13.33 -1.76
C GLU A 14 -5.63 12.32 -1.20
N PHE A 15 -5.52 11.05 -1.61
CA PHE A 15 -6.35 9.99 -1.05
C PHE A 15 -6.15 9.85 0.47
N VAL A 16 -4.91 9.85 0.94
CA VAL A 16 -4.58 9.79 2.37
C VAL A 16 -5.12 11.01 3.12
N ARG A 17 -4.96 12.21 2.55
CA ARG A 17 -5.48 13.45 3.14
C ARG A 17 -7.00 13.40 3.34
N ARG A 18 -7.74 12.88 2.35
CA ARG A 18 -9.21 12.82 2.38
C ARG A 18 -9.76 11.69 3.26
N THR A 19 -9.03 10.58 3.37
CA THR A 19 -9.53 9.36 4.04
C THR A 19 -8.97 9.18 5.45
N GLY A 20 -7.85 9.82 5.79
CA GLY A 20 -7.17 9.65 7.07
C GLY A 20 -6.43 8.31 7.21
N VAL A 21 -6.27 7.54 6.13
CA VAL A 21 -5.48 6.28 6.13
C VAL A 21 -4.06 6.55 6.63
N ARG A 22 -3.50 5.64 7.45
CA ARG A 22 -2.16 5.78 8.04
C ARG A 22 -1.14 4.76 7.54
N ALA A 23 -1.56 3.79 6.73
CA ALA A 23 -0.67 2.80 6.13
C ALA A 23 -1.15 2.44 4.73
N LEU A 24 -0.21 2.44 3.78
CA LEU A 24 -0.42 1.94 2.43
C LEU A 24 0.42 0.68 2.22
N VAL A 25 -0.12 -0.32 1.53
CA VAL A 25 0.59 -1.57 1.21
C VAL A 25 0.71 -1.72 -0.30
N GLY A 26 1.91 -2.03 -0.81
CA GLY A 26 2.11 -2.23 -2.24
C GLY A 26 3.46 -2.83 -2.60
N LYS A 27 3.87 -2.72 -3.87
CA LYS A 27 5.22 -3.11 -4.33
C LYS A 27 5.83 -2.07 -5.26
N GLY A 28 7.16 -2.13 -5.43
CA GLY A 28 7.90 -1.28 -6.37
C GLY A 28 8.27 0.11 -5.83
N GLY A 29 7.78 0.48 -4.65
CA GLY A 29 8.12 1.74 -3.99
C GLY A 29 7.33 2.94 -4.47
N LEU A 30 7.72 4.10 -3.96
CA LEU A 30 7.09 5.40 -4.20
C LEU A 30 8.15 6.42 -4.62
N GLY A 31 7.75 7.38 -5.45
CA GLY A 31 8.56 8.57 -5.72
C GLY A 31 8.88 9.37 -4.46
N GLU A 32 9.98 10.12 -4.50
CA GLU A 32 10.48 10.92 -3.38
C GLU A 32 9.47 11.97 -2.91
N GLU A 33 8.85 12.68 -3.85
CA GLU A 33 7.86 13.73 -3.55
C GLU A 33 6.67 13.16 -2.78
N VAL A 34 6.10 12.05 -3.26
CA VAL A 34 4.96 11.38 -2.62
C VAL A 34 5.36 10.83 -1.24
N ALA A 35 6.55 10.26 -1.11
CA ALA A 35 7.04 9.77 0.18
C ALA A 35 7.11 10.89 1.23
N VAL A 36 7.59 12.08 0.85
CA VAL A 36 7.64 13.25 1.74
C VAL A 36 6.24 13.73 2.12
N GLU A 37 5.29 13.76 1.18
CA GLU A 37 3.92 14.15 1.47
C GLU A 37 3.21 13.16 2.40
N LEU A 38 3.37 11.86 2.16
CA LEU A 38 2.82 10.81 3.04
C LEU A 38 3.41 10.89 4.45
N ALA A 39 4.71 11.16 4.58
CA ALA A 39 5.34 11.35 5.88
C ALA A 39 4.74 12.54 6.65
N ARG A 40 4.50 13.68 5.98
CA ARG A 40 3.80 14.84 6.57
C ARG A 40 2.37 14.52 7.01
N LEU A 41 1.71 13.59 6.32
CA LEU A 41 0.39 13.08 6.66
C LEU A 41 0.43 11.96 7.70
N GLY A 42 1.60 11.61 8.24
CA GLY A 42 1.76 10.54 9.23
C GLY A 42 1.38 9.15 8.69
N CYS A 43 1.56 8.94 7.38
CA CYS A 43 1.26 7.68 6.71
C CYS A 43 2.56 6.91 6.39
N VAL A 44 2.60 5.63 6.72
CA VAL A 44 3.70 4.73 6.35
C VAL A 44 3.40 4.02 5.03
N TYR A 45 4.45 3.65 4.30
CA TYR A 45 4.36 2.74 3.16
C TYR A 45 5.03 1.41 3.48
N LEU A 46 4.25 0.33 3.35
CA LEU A 46 4.62 -1.04 3.64
C LEU A 46 4.80 -1.80 2.33
N ALA A 47 6.04 -2.21 2.07
CA ALA A 47 6.35 -3.03 0.92
C ALA A 47 5.99 -4.49 1.21
N PHE A 48 5.19 -5.09 0.32
CA PHE A 48 4.91 -6.52 0.31
C PHE A 48 5.70 -7.20 -0.82
N THR A 49 6.18 -8.41 -0.56
CA THR A 49 6.99 -9.19 -1.51
C THR A 49 6.20 -9.54 -2.78
N GLY A 50 6.69 -9.08 -3.93
CA GLY A 50 6.09 -9.42 -5.23
C GLY A 50 6.12 -10.93 -5.49
N GLY A 51 5.12 -11.44 -6.22
CA GLY A 51 5.02 -12.88 -6.55
C GLY A 51 4.41 -13.75 -5.44
N ALA A 52 4.31 -13.26 -4.21
CA ALA A 52 3.73 -13.99 -3.08
C ALA A 52 2.22 -13.76 -2.91
N ALA A 53 1.45 -13.73 -4.01
CA ALA A 53 0.02 -13.45 -3.98
C ALA A 53 -0.78 -14.51 -3.20
N VAL A 54 -0.38 -15.78 -3.31
CA VAL A 54 -1.01 -16.90 -2.59
C VAL A 54 -0.79 -16.76 -1.08
N LEU A 55 0.40 -16.38 -0.65
CA LEU A 55 0.71 -16.14 0.77
C LEU A 55 -0.18 -15.04 1.36
N ALA A 56 -0.36 -13.93 0.63
CA ALA A 56 -1.25 -12.86 1.04
C ALA A 56 -2.71 -13.35 1.17
N ALA A 57 -3.15 -14.24 0.27
CA ALA A 57 -4.50 -14.77 0.28
C ALA A 57 -4.76 -15.71 1.48
N GLN A 58 -3.74 -16.47 1.91
CA GLN A 58 -3.84 -17.34 3.10
C GLN A 58 -4.05 -16.56 4.40
N ALA A 59 -3.63 -15.30 4.44
CA ALA A 59 -3.83 -14.42 5.59
C ALA A 59 -5.23 -13.78 5.62
N ILE A 60 -6.06 -13.95 4.59
CA ILE A 60 -7.43 -13.41 4.54
C ILE A 60 -8.37 -14.37 5.28
N GLU A 61 -8.93 -13.91 6.40
CA GLU A 61 -9.91 -14.68 7.17
C GLU A 61 -11.33 -14.52 6.63
N LYS A 62 -11.66 -13.33 6.14
CA LYS A 62 -13.03 -13.01 5.69
C LYS A 62 -13.06 -11.84 4.71
N VAL A 63 -13.92 -11.95 3.70
CA VAL A 63 -14.39 -10.80 2.91
C VAL A 63 -15.57 -10.18 3.65
N GLU A 64 -15.40 -8.98 4.20
CA GLU A 64 -16.48 -8.30 4.94
C GLU A 64 -17.46 -7.60 3.99
N ARG A 65 -16.92 -6.92 2.97
CA ARG A 65 -17.71 -6.19 1.97
C ARG A 65 -16.96 -6.11 0.63
N VAL A 66 -17.72 -6.00 -0.44
CA VAL A 66 -17.23 -5.68 -1.79
C VAL A 66 -18.05 -4.52 -2.33
N LEU A 67 -17.38 -3.41 -2.64
CA LEU A 67 -17.99 -2.19 -3.15
C LEU A 67 -17.52 -1.95 -4.59
N TRP A 68 -18.30 -1.21 -5.38
CA TRP A 68 -17.99 -0.85 -6.78
C TRP A 68 -17.70 -2.07 -7.67
N GLN A 69 -18.58 -3.07 -7.58
CA GLN A 69 -18.43 -4.34 -8.30
C GLN A 69 -18.50 -4.19 -9.84
N ASP A 70 -19.09 -3.09 -10.31
CA ASP A 70 -19.14 -2.68 -11.72
C ASP A 70 -17.75 -2.40 -12.31
N LEU A 71 -16.74 -2.09 -11.48
CA LEU A 71 -15.34 -1.94 -11.90
C LEU A 71 -14.65 -3.29 -12.19
N GLY A 72 -15.32 -4.41 -11.90
CA GLY A 72 -14.77 -5.76 -12.05
C GLY A 72 -13.95 -6.21 -10.85
N ALA A 73 -13.70 -7.53 -10.76
CA ALA A 73 -13.13 -8.15 -9.56
C ALA A 73 -11.74 -7.61 -9.16
N ALA A 74 -10.94 -7.15 -10.14
CA ALA A 74 -9.59 -6.66 -9.90
C ALA A 74 -9.54 -5.21 -9.35
N GLU A 75 -10.53 -4.38 -9.68
CA GLU A 75 -10.54 -2.93 -9.35
C GLU A 75 -11.65 -2.56 -8.34
N ALA A 76 -12.55 -3.48 -8.03
CA ALA A 76 -13.53 -3.31 -6.96
C ALA A 76 -12.85 -3.05 -5.60
N LEU A 77 -13.53 -2.33 -4.70
CA LEU A 77 -13.02 -2.06 -3.36
C LEU A 77 -13.38 -3.19 -2.40
N TRP A 78 -12.38 -3.96 -2.02
CA TRP A 78 -12.50 -5.08 -1.09
C TRP A 78 -12.21 -4.65 0.35
N VAL A 79 -13.15 -4.90 1.25
CA VAL A 79 -12.94 -4.76 2.71
C VAL A 79 -12.66 -6.16 3.26
N LEU A 80 -11.42 -6.40 3.65
CA LEU A 80 -10.93 -7.71 4.07
C LEU A 80 -10.58 -7.70 5.56
N ARG A 81 -10.99 -8.77 6.27
CA ARG A 81 -10.43 -9.12 7.57
C ARG A 81 -9.25 -10.06 7.36
N VAL A 82 -8.12 -9.73 7.96
CA VAL A 82 -6.88 -10.49 7.79
C VAL A 82 -6.24 -10.79 9.15
N ARG A 83 -5.51 -11.89 9.23
CA ARG A 83 -4.69 -12.28 10.40
C ARG A 83 -3.30 -12.63 9.91
N ASP A 84 -2.28 -12.14 10.63
CA ASP A 84 -0.86 -12.35 10.29
C ASP A 84 -0.52 -11.94 8.83
N PHE A 85 -1.12 -10.85 8.35
CA PHE A 85 -0.91 -10.38 6.99
C PHE A 85 0.51 -9.85 6.79
N GLY A 86 1.30 -10.54 5.98
CA GLY A 86 2.67 -10.18 5.71
C GLY A 86 3.48 -11.32 5.09
N PRO A 87 4.81 -11.27 5.16
CA PRO A 87 5.60 -10.22 5.82
C PRO A 87 5.51 -8.86 5.11
N LEU A 88 5.66 -7.78 5.88
CA LEU A 88 5.68 -6.39 5.40
C LEU A 88 6.97 -5.70 5.84
N VAL A 89 7.56 -4.89 4.96
CA VAL A 89 8.72 -4.05 5.27
C VAL A 89 8.30 -2.59 5.28
N VAL A 90 8.63 -1.85 6.34
CA VAL A 90 8.47 -0.40 6.37
C VAL A 90 9.48 0.21 5.39
N ALA A 91 9.01 0.54 4.19
CA ALA A 91 9.87 1.03 3.13
C ALA A 91 9.85 2.57 2.99
N VAL A 92 8.77 3.21 3.45
CA VAL A 92 8.76 4.64 3.77
C VAL A 92 8.19 4.84 5.17
N ASP A 93 8.92 5.56 6.02
CA ASP A 93 8.46 5.90 7.38
C ASP A 93 7.90 7.32 7.49
N THR A 94 7.32 7.66 8.64
CA THR A 94 6.76 8.99 8.90
C THR A 94 7.81 10.08 9.14
N LYS A 95 9.09 9.74 9.07
CA LYS A 95 10.21 10.68 9.17
C LYS A 95 10.79 11.05 7.80
N GLY A 96 10.19 10.53 6.72
CA GLY A 96 10.62 10.76 5.35
C GLY A 96 11.78 9.85 4.90
N ASN A 97 12.14 8.82 5.67
CA ASN A 97 13.11 7.84 5.21
C ASN A 97 12.48 6.96 4.13
N ASN A 98 13.15 6.82 2.98
CA ASN A 98 12.70 5.99 1.86
C ASN A 98 13.80 5.00 1.45
N LEU A 99 13.53 3.70 1.59
CA LEU A 99 14.47 2.62 1.26
C LEU A 99 14.86 2.60 -0.22
N TYR A 100 13.97 3.01 -1.12
CA TYR A 100 14.19 2.96 -2.57
C TYR A 100 15.13 4.05 -3.08
N LEU A 101 15.29 5.14 -2.33
CA LEU A 101 16.23 6.23 -2.65
C LEU A 101 17.64 5.94 -2.12
N ARG A 102 17.74 5.20 -1.01
CA ARG A 102 19.02 4.84 -0.38
C ARG A 102 19.84 3.81 -1.19
N GLN A 103 19.24 3.14 -2.17
CA GLN A 103 19.90 2.09 -2.96
C GLN A 103 20.60 2.58 -4.24
N LYS A 104 20.55 3.87 -4.58
CA LYS A 104 21.35 4.44 -5.68
C LYS A 104 22.80 4.71 -5.23
N ARG A 105 23.57 3.66 -4.96
CA ARG A 105 25.04 3.70 -4.84
C ARG A 105 25.68 3.03 -6.04
#